data_AF-A0AAN2PE72-F1
#
_entry.id   AF-A0AAN2PE72-F1
#
_cell.length_a   1.000
_cell.length_b   1.000
_cell.length_c   1.000
_cell.angle_alpha   90.00
_cell.angle_beta   90.00
_cell.angle_gamma   90.00
#
_symmetry.space_group_name_H-M   'P 1'
#
loop_
_entity.id
_entity.type
_entity.pdbx_description
1 polymer ?
#
loop_
_entity_poly.entity_id
_entity_poly.type
_entity_poly.pdbx_seq_one_letter_code
_entity_poly.pdbx_strand_id
1 'polypeptide(L)'
;MAYVDKIACISAMRHCRKPVVTASSDSFDFLAPIKTGDAINLEAYVTCAHRTSMEVFVKVERENLLTGEKQLTARAFLTMLAIDEEGKPTNVPQVIRKRKRKNSNMFKPKLDISKERKNGTKQKPLQHECC
;
A
#
# COMPACT_ATOMS: atom_id res chain seq x y z
N MET A 1 -3.21 0.31 -13.38
CA MET A 1 -3.58 -0.39 -12.13
C MET A 1 -2.96 -1.78 -11.99
N ALA A 2 -2.96 -2.61 -13.04
CA ALA A 2 -2.47 -3.99 -12.96
C ALA A 2 -1.06 -4.16 -12.32
N TYR A 3 -0.11 -3.28 -12.62
CA TYR A 3 1.24 -3.37 -12.04
C TYR A 3 1.27 -3.15 -10.52
N VAL A 4 0.43 -2.26 -10.01
CA VAL A 4 0.34 -1.96 -8.58
C VAL A 4 -0.20 -3.17 -7.81
N ASP A 5 -1.24 -3.81 -8.34
CA ASP A 5 -1.81 -5.03 -7.76
C ASP A 5 -0.79 -6.19 -7.76
N LYS A 6 -0.07 -6.40 -8.87
CA LYS A 6 0.97 -7.42 -8.98
C LYS A 6 2.08 -7.24 -7.94
N ILE A 7 2.63 -6.04 -7.80
CA ILE A 7 3.72 -5.81 -6.84
C ILE A 7 3.22 -5.86 -5.39
N ALA A 8 1.98 -5.43 -5.13
CA ALA A 8 1.37 -5.56 -3.82
C ALA A 8 1.19 -7.03 -3.42
N CYS A 9 0.70 -7.85 -4.35
CA CYS A 9 0.60 -9.31 -4.20
C CYS A 9 1.96 -9.94 -3.90
N ILE A 10 2.99 -9.62 -4.68
CA ILE A 10 4.36 -10.13 -4.45
C ILE A 10 4.88 -9.73 -3.06
N SER A 11 4.67 -8.48 -2.63
CA SER A 11 5.11 -8.00 -1.32
C SER A 11 4.38 -8.73 -0.18
N ALA A 12 3.06 -8.88 -0.29
CA ALA A 12 2.24 -9.62 0.68
C ALA A 12 2.63 -11.10 0.77
N MET A 13 2.78 -11.79 -0.38
CA MET A 13 3.22 -13.20 -0.41
C MET A 13 4.61 -13.38 0.17
N ARG A 14 5.55 -12.45 -0.09
CA ARG A 14 6.89 -12.47 0.52
C ARG A 14 6.84 -12.35 2.04
N HIS A 15 5.89 -11.60 2.58
CA HIS A 15 5.69 -11.43 4.01
C HIS A 15 5.04 -12.66 4.67
N CYS A 16 3.93 -13.15 4.13
CA CYS A 16 3.17 -14.23 4.77
C CYS A 16 3.60 -15.65 4.35
N ARG A 17 4.34 -15.80 3.24
CA ARG A 17 4.72 -17.09 2.64
C ARG A 17 3.53 -17.98 2.27
N LYS A 18 2.42 -17.37 1.88
CA LYS A 18 1.17 -18.03 1.50
C LYS A 18 0.54 -17.37 0.27
N PRO A 19 -0.37 -18.06 -0.45
CA PRO A 19 -1.20 -17.41 -1.46
C PRO A 19 -2.00 -16.24 -0.86
N VAL A 20 -2.19 -15.19 -1.66
CA VAL A 20 -2.94 -14.00 -1.24
C VAL A 20 -3.90 -13.57 -2.33
N VAL A 21 -4.98 -12.92 -1.92
CA VAL A 21 -5.96 -12.30 -2.81
C VAL A 21 -6.16 -10.83 -2.45
N THR A 22 -6.45 -10.01 -3.44
CA THR A 22 -6.75 -8.59 -3.24
C THR A 22 -8.17 -8.46 -2.72
N ALA A 23 -8.33 -7.97 -1.49
CA ALA A 23 -9.63 -7.77 -0.85
C ALA A 23 -10.20 -6.39 -1.14
N SER A 24 -9.36 -5.36 -1.09
CA SER A 24 -9.76 -3.99 -1.43
C SER A 24 -8.58 -3.18 -1.96
N SER A 25 -8.90 -2.17 -2.76
CA SER A 25 -8.01 -1.08 -3.12
C SER A 25 -8.62 0.20 -2.56
N ASP A 26 -7.96 0.84 -1.60
CA ASP A 26 -8.62 1.84 -0.77
C ASP A 26 -8.48 3.26 -1.31
N SER A 27 -7.24 3.70 -1.53
CA SER A 27 -6.95 5.05 -2.04
C SER A 27 -5.85 4.98 -3.06
N PHE A 28 -6.12 5.52 -4.23
CA PHE A 28 -5.15 5.67 -5.31
C PHE A 28 -5.02 7.16 -5.64
N ASP A 29 -3.97 7.79 -5.14
CA ASP A 29 -3.75 9.21 -5.33
C ASP A 29 -2.79 9.42 -6.51
N PHE A 30 -3.27 10.06 -7.57
CA PHE A 30 -2.46 10.44 -8.72
C PHE A 30 -1.97 11.89 -8.57
N LEU A 31 -0.65 12.05 -8.46
CA LEU A 31 0.02 13.32 -8.18
C LEU A 31 0.66 13.95 -9.43
N ALA A 32 1.04 13.13 -10.41
CA ALA A 32 1.63 13.59 -11.67
C ALA A 32 1.32 12.58 -12.80
N PRO A 33 1.33 12.99 -14.07
CA PRO A 33 1.18 12.07 -15.20
C PRO A 33 2.46 11.26 -15.45
N ILE A 34 2.32 10.08 -16.06
CA ILE A 34 3.43 9.29 -16.64
C ILE A 34 3.41 9.50 -18.14
N LYS A 35 4.53 9.88 -18.75
CA LYS A 35 4.63 10.10 -20.20
C LYS A 35 5.11 8.83 -20.90
N THR A 36 4.80 8.71 -22.18
CA THR A 36 5.37 7.66 -23.03
C THR A 36 6.90 7.78 -23.04
N GLY A 37 7.59 6.66 -22.82
CA GLY A 37 9.05 6.62 -22.73
C GLY A 37 9.60 6.78 -21.32
N ASP A 38 8.79 7.18 -20.34
CA ASP A 38 9.18 7.11 -18.93
C ASP A 38 9.23 5.65 -18.47
N ALA A 39 10.23 5.32 -17.66
CA ALA A 39 10.22 4.11 -16.86
C ALA A 39 9.35 4.30 -15.61
N ILE A 40 8.80 3.21 -15.10
CA ILE A 40 8.06 3.19 -13.83
C ILE A 40 8.87 2.46 -12.78
N ASN A 41 9.14 3.13 -11.66
CA ASN A 41 9.69 2.51 -10.47
C ASN A 41 8.55 2.26 -9.48
N LEU A 42 8.41 1.01 -9.05
CA LEU A 42 7.36 0.56 -8.15
C LEU A 42 8.00 -0.01 -6.89
N GLU A 43 7.63 0.52 -5.74
CA GLU A 43 8.06 0.00 -4.45
C GLU A 43 6.83 -0.36 -3.62
N ALA A 44 6.81 -1.56 -3.04
CA ALA A 44 5.70 -2.04 -2.24
C ALA A 44 6.14 -2.58 -0.87
N TYR A 45 5.48 -2.13 0.18
CA TYR A 45 5.81 -2.48 1.57
C TYR A 45 4.55 -2.87 2.33
N VAL A 46 4.62 -3.96 3.10
CA VAL A 46 3.57 -4.29 4.07
C VAL A 46 3.68 -3.31 5.25
N THR A 47 2.68 -2.45 5.40
CA THR A 47 2.64 -1.40 6.44
C THR A 47 1.99 -1.87 7.72
N CYS A 48 1.02 -2.77 7.62
CA CYS A 48 0.29 -3.34 8.74
C CYS A 48 -0.09 -4.79 8.43
N ALA A 49 -0.13 -5.64 9.45
CA ALA A 49 -0.70 -6.97 9.38
C ALA A 49 -1.67 -7.16 10.54
N HIS A 50 -2.87 -7.66 10.26
CA HIS A 50 -3.87 -8.03 11.25
C HIS A 50 -3.83 -9.56 11.44
N ARG A 51 -4.97 -10.20 11.68
CA ARG A 51 -5.05 -11.66 11.84
C ARG A 51 -4.78 -12.38 10.51
N THR A 52 -5.54 -12.06 9.47
CA THR A 52 -5.47 -12.72 8.14
C THR A 52 -5.22 -11.74 7.00
N SER A 53 -5.32 -10.44 7.26
CA SER A 53 -5.17 -9.37 6.28
C SER A 53 -3.87 -8.59 6.48
N MET A 54 -3.38 -8.02 5.39
CA MET A 54 -2.19 -7.20 5.32
C MET A 54 -2.50 -5.93 4.53
N GLU A 55 -2.13 -4.78 5.06
CA GLU A 55 -2.11 -3.53 4.31
C GLU A 55 -0.77 -3.40 3.58
N VAL A 56 -0.84 -3.16 2.27
CA VAL A 56 0.32 -2.93 1.41
C VAL A 56 0.27 -1.53 0.85
N PHE A 57 1.31 -0.76 1.13
CA PHE A 57 1.55 0.54 0.52
C PHE A 57 2.37 0.36 -0.75
N VAL A 58 1.94 1.00 -1.84
CA VAL A 58 2.68 1.05 -3.10
C VAL A 58 3.00 2.49 -3.48
N LYS A 59 4.29 2.74 -3.73
CA LYS A 59 4.82 4.01 -4.25
C LYS A 59 5.09 3.83 -5.74
N VAL A 60 4.59 4.76 -6.55
CA VAL A 60 4.80 4.78 -8.01
C VAL A 60 5.54 6.05 -8.38
N GLU A 61 6.73 5.90 -8.93
CA GLU A 61 7.53 7.00 -9.47
C GLU A 61 7.73 6.81 -10.96
N ARG A 62 7.61 7.89 -11.73
CA ARG A 62 8.14 7.94 -13.09
C ARG A 62 9.63 8.27 -13.04
N GLU A 63 10.37 7.77 -14.00
CA GLU A 63 11.76 8.09 -14.23
C GLU A 63 11.97 8.34 -15.73
N ASN A 64 12.46 9.52 -16.09
CA ASN A 64 12.93 9.76 -17.44
C ASN A 64 14.32 9.11 -17.58
N LEU A 65 14.41 8.07 -18.41
CA LEU A 65 15.64 7.29 -18.56
C LEU A 65 16.81 8.04 -19.22
N LEU A 66 16.53 9.13 -19.95
CA LEU A 66 17.56 9.93 -20.60
C LEU A 66 18.14 11.00 -19.67
N THR A 67 17.29 11.61 -18.82
CA THR A 67 17.70 12.69 -17.91
C THR A 67 17.97 12.23 -16.49
N GLY A 68 17.48 11.05 -16.10
CA GLY A 68 17.49 10.54 -14.72
C GLY A 68 16.50 11.22 -13.78
N GLU A 69 15.64 12.11 -14.30
CA GLU A 69 14.67 12.83 -13.48
C GLU A 69 13.59 11.87 -12.96
N LYS A 70 13.43 11.80 -11.63
CA LYS A 70 12.41 11.00 -10.96
C LYS A 70 11.34 11.89 -10.36
N GLN A 71 10.08 11.49 -10.52
CA GLN A 71 8.95 12.19 -9.91
C GLN A 71 7.95 11.19 -9.34
N LEU A 72 7.48 11.47 -8.13
CA LEU A 72 6.37 10.73 -7.55
C LEU A 72 5.08 10.97 -8.34
N THR A 73 4.55 9.89 -8.88
CA THR A 73 3.37 9.90 -9.75
C THR A 73 2.14 9.45 -9.01
N ALA A 74 2.22 8.36 -8.24
CA ALA A 74 1.06 7.86 -7.53
C ALA A 74 1.42 7.15 -6.23
N ARG A 75 0.41 7.04 -5.36
CA ARG A 75 0.46 6.27 -4.12
C ARG A 75 -0.80 5.43 -4.01
N ALA A 76 -0.66 4.19 -3.57
CA ALA A 76 -1.78 3.29 -3.37
C ALA A 76 -1.69 2.56 -2.03
N PHE A 77 -2.85 2.26 -1.44
CA PHE A 77 -2.98 1.32 -0.33
C PHE A 77 -3.92 0.20 -0.74
N LEU A 78 -3.45 -1.04 -0.59
CA LEU A 78 -4.19 -2.25 -0.91
C LEU A 78 -4.32 -3.11 0.34
N THR A 79 -5.47 -3.75 0.50
CA THR A 79 -5.67 -4.77 1.52
C THR A 79 -5.59 -6.14 0.86
N MET A 80 -4.63 -6.95 1.31
CA MET A 80 -4.38 -8.30 0.83
C MET A 80 -4.79 -9.31 1.91
N LEU A 81 -5.55 -10.33 1.53
CA LEU A 81 -5.91 -11.45 2.42
C LEU A 81 -5.05 -12.66 2.10
N ALA A 82 -4.43 -13.25 3.12
CA ALA A 82 -3.79 -14.55 2.96
C ALA A 82 -4.86 -15.65 2.99
N ILE A 83 -4.74 -16.64 2.10
CA ILE A 83 -5.62 -17.79 2.03
C ILE A 83 -4.84 -19.10 2.14
N ASP A 84 -5.48 -20.14 2.64
CA ASP A 84 -4.97 -21.51 2.65
C ASP A 84 -5.34 -22.28 1.36
N GLU A 85 -5.03 -23.57 1.33
CA GLU A 85 -5.30 -24.46 0.18
C GLU A 85 -6.80 -24.64 -0.10
N GLU A 86 -7.66 -24.45 0.91
CA GLU A 86 -9.12 -24.49 0.77
C GLU A 86 -9.70 -23.12 0.39
N GLY A 87 -8.85 -22.10 0.21
CA GLY A 87 -9.26 -20.73 -0.10
C GLY A 87 -9.79 -19.95 1.11
N LYS A 88 -9.59 -20.44 2.33
CA LYS A 88 -10.07 -19.79 3.56
C LYS A 88 -9.02 -18.81 4.11
N PRO A 89 -9.43 -17.69 4.74
CA PRO A 89 -8.50 -16.75 5.35
C PRO A 89 -7.61 -17.41 6.41
N THR A 90 -6.30 -17.17 6.33
CA THR A 90 -5.31 -17.83 7.19
C THR A 90 -4.40 -16.81 7.88
N ASN A 91 -3.86 -17.19 9.04
CA ASN A 91 -3.08 -16.27 9.87
C ASN A 91 -1.80 -15.79 9.18
N VAL A 92 -1.45 -14.51 9.39
CA VAL A 92 -0.23 -13.88 8.84
C VAL A 92 0.74 -13.43 9.95
N PRO A 93 2.06 -13.35 9.67
CA PRO A 93 3.02 -12.79 10.62
C PRO A 93 2.72 -11.31 10.91
N GLN A 94 2.91 -10.88 12.16
CA GLN A 94 2.76 -9.48 12.55
C GLN A 94 3.91 -8.62 12.02
N VAL A 95 3.64 -7.37 11.65
CA VAL A 95 4.67 -6.41 11.22
C VAL A 95 5.20 -5.66 12.44
N ILE A 96 6.50 -5.80 12.73
CA ILE A 96 7.16 -5.02 13.79
C ILE A 96 7.40 -3.61 13.27
N ARG A 97 6.63 -2.65 13.77
CA ARG A 97 6.81 -1.24 13.43
C ARG A 97 8.06 -0.69 14.13
N LYS A 98 9.14 -0.43 13.39
CA LYS A 98 10.31 0.27 13.95
C LYS A 98 9.88 1.64 14.49
N ARG A 99 10.19 1.91 15.76
CA ARG A 99 9.89 3.16 16.47
C ARG A 99 10.49 4.34 15.68
N LYS A 100 9.70 5.41 15.48
CA LYS A 100 10.03 6.57 14.64
C LYS A 100 11.45 7.10 14.90
N ARG A 101 12.35 7.01 13.91
CA ARG A 101 13.56 7.83 13.85
C ARG A 101 13.16 9.15 13.18
N LYS A 102 13.32 10.27 13.89
CA LYS A 102 12.70 11.59 13.58
C LYS A 102 13.01 12.19 12.19
N ASN A 103 13.99 11.68 11.44
CA ASN A 103 14.48 12.32 10.21
C ASN A 103 14.58 11.35 9.02
N SER A 104 13.45 10.88 8.50
CA SER A 104 13.36 10.45 7.11
C SER A 104 11.94 10.74 6.63
N ASN A 105 11.77 11.08 5.35
CA ASN A 105 10.48 11.25 4.67
C ASN A 105 9.69 9.93 4.64
N MET A 106 9.40 9.38 5.81
CA MET A 106 8.90 8.03 6.01
C MET A 106 7.39 8.04 5.77
N PHE A 107 6.97 7.20 4.84
CA PHE A 107 5.60 7.03 4.40
C PHE A 107 4.63 6.94 5.59
N LYS A 108 3.57 7.77 5.55
CA LYS A 108 2.51 7.74 6.56
C LYS A 108 1.57 6.56 6.24
N PRO A 109 1.35 5.61 7.16
CA PRO A 109 0.36 4.55 7.00
C PRO A 109 -1.04 5.10 6.77
N LYS A 110 -1.95 4.29 6.20
CA LYS A 110 -3.34 4.68 5.96
C LYS A 110 -4.05 5.15 7.24
N LEU A 111 -3.72 4.58 8.41
CA LEU A 111 -4.23 5.01 9.71
C LEU A 111 -3.90 6.47 10.02
N ASP A 112 -2.70 6.93 9.67
CA ASP A 112 -2.27 8.31 9.90
C ASP A 112 -2.94 9.25 8.89
N ILE A 113 -3.09 8.83 7.63
CA ILE A 113 -3.78 9.59 6.57
C ILE A 113 -5.29 9.72 6.85
N SER A 114 -5.91 8.65 7.34
CA SER A 114 -7.35 8.62 7.67
C SER A 114 -7.67 9.57 8.83
N LYS A 115 -6.75 9.74 9.78
CA LYS A 115 -6.89 10.72 10.87
C LYS A 115 -6.78 12.16 10.36
N GLU A 116 -5.85 12.44 9.44
CA GLU A 116 -5.71 13.77 8.83
C GLU A 116 -6.93 14.13 7.98
N ARG A 117 -7.49 13.19 7.20
CA ARG A 117 -8.75 13.39 6.45
C ARG A 117 -9.94 13.69 7.37
N LYS A 118 -10.04 13.02 8.52
CA LYS A 118 -11.09 13.27 9.54
C LYS A 118 -10.95 14.64 10.22
N ASN A 119 -9.72 15.15 10.37
CA ASN A 119 -9.46 16.44 11.00
C ASN A 119 -9.69 17.64 10.05
N GLY A 120 -9.73 17.42 8.74
CA GLY A 120 -9.91 18.46 7.71
C GLY A 120 -11.32 18.63 7.16
N THR A 121 -12.29 17.77 7.52
CA THR A 121 -13.64 17.83 6.93
C THR A 121 -14.69 17.41 7.95
N LYS A 122 -15.57 18.35 8.36
CA LYS A 122 -16.81 18.03 9.08
C LYS A 122 -17.74 17.24 8.14
N GLN A 123 -17.59 15.92 8.08
CA GLN A 123 -18.62 15.04 7.51
C GLN A 123 -18.58 13.67 8.20
N LYS A 124 -19.78 13.19 8.54
CA LYS A 124 -20.12 12.13 9.51
C LYS A 124 -19.22 10.89 9.45
N PRO A 125 -18.92 10.26 10.60
CA PRO A 125 -18.13 9.04 10.63
C PRO A 125 -18.91 7.90 9.99
N LEU A 126 -18.44 7.42 8.84
CA LEU A 126 -18.65 6.03 8.47
C LEU A 126 -17.80 5.22 9.45
N GLN A 127 -18.47 4.71 10.49
CA GLN A 127 -17.96 3.68 11.38
C GLN A 127 -17.77 2.40 10.56
N HIS A 128 -16.71 2.35 9.76
CA HIS A 128 -16.11 1.08 9.41
C HIS A 128 -15.08 0.81 10.50
N GLU A 129 -15.56 0.19 11.58
CA GLU A 129 -14.73 -0.77 12.28
C GLU A 129 -14.10 -1.65 11.21
N CYS A 130 -12.78 -1.72 11.21
CA CYS A 130 -12.05 -2.69 10.42
C CYS A 130 -12.59 -4.07 10.83
N CYS A 131 -13.50 -4.62 10.02
CA CYS A 131 -14.14 -5.90 10.26
C CYS A 131 -13.11 -7.00 10.56
#